data_AF-K0FEE8-F1
#
_entry.id   AF-K0FEE8-F1
#
_cell.length_a   1.000
_cell.length_b   1.000
_cell.length_c   1.000
_cell.angle_alpha   90.00
_cell.angle_beta   90.00
_cell.angle_gamma   90.00
#
_symmetry.space_group_name_H-M   'P 1'
#
loop_
_entity.id
_entity.type
_entity.pdbx_description
1 polymer ?
#
loop_
_entity_poly.entity_id
_entity_poly.type
_entity_poly.pdbx_seq_one_letter_code
_entity_poly.pdbx_strand_id
1 'polypeptide(L)' 'MARTVLDLDDDLLAQAAEILGTSKKVATVNAALADVVRRRKREQFAAWVKSGGLNDEPSAPSEQ' A
#
# COMPACT_ATOMS: atom_id res chain seq x y z
N MET A 1 -15.25 -7.22 -10.31
CA MET A 1 -15.18 -6.00 -9.46
C MET A 1 -16.57 -5.74 -8.93
N ALA A 2 -16.74 -5.59 -7.61
CA ALA A 2 -18.00 -5.14 -7.05
C ALA A 2 -18.11 -3.63 -7.24
N ARG A 3 -19.29 -3.14 -7.64
CA ARG A 3 -19.55 -1.69 -7.69
C ARG A 3 -20.06 -1.25 -6.32
N THR A 4 -19.36 -0.30 -5.73
CA THR A 4 -19.73 0.31 -4.46
C THR A 4 -20.13 1.77 -4.71
N VAL A 5 -21.23 2.20 -4.11
CA VAL A 5 -21.63 3.61 -4.06
C VAL A 5 -21.11 4.18 -2.75
N LEU A 6 -20.34 5.27 -2.84
CA LEU A 6 -19.72 5.94 -1.72
C LEU A 6 -20.01 7.43 -1.82
N ASP A 7 -20.26 8.05 -0.67
CA ASP A 7 -20.20 9.51 -0.53
C ASP A 7 -18.76 9.89 -0.19
N LEU A 8 -18.24 10.89 -0.88
CA LEU A 8 -16.84 11.33 -0.78
C LEU A 8 -16.80 12.84 -0.66
N ASP A 9 -15.88 13.33 0.16
CA ASP A 9 -15.52 14.74 0.18
C ASP A 9 -14.91 15.14 -1.18
N ASP A 10 -15.65 15.96 -1.93
CA ASP A 10 -15.28 16.37 -3.28
C ASP A 10 -14.05 17.28 -3.33
N ASP A 11 -13.83 18.10 -2.28
CA ASP A 11 -12.66 18.97 -2.18
C ASP A 11 -11.40 18.16 -1.88
N LEU A 12 -11.51 17.15 -1.01
CA LEU A 12 -10.42 16.22 -0.74
C LEU A 12 -10.11 15.37 -1.97
N LEU A 13 -11.15 14.92 -2.69
CA LEU A 13 -10.99 14.14 -3.91
C LEU A 13 -10.30 14.95 -5.01
N ALA A 14 -10.66 16.24 -5.16
CA ALA A 14 -10.00 17.15 -6.11
C ALA A 14 -8.51 17.35 -5.75
N GLN A 15 -8.19 17.59 -4.49
CA GLN A 15 -6.80 17.71 -4.04
C GLN A 15 -6.00 16.42 -4.30
N ALA A 16 -6.60 15.26 -4.00
CA ALA A 16 -5.99 13.97 -4.30
C ALA A 16 -5.80 13.78 -5.81
N ALA A 17 -6.75 14.23 -6.63
CA ALA A 17 -6.68 14.13 -8.09
C ALA A 17 -5.51 14.93 -8.66
N GLU A 18 -5.30 16.15 -8.19
CA GLU A 18 -4.17 17.01 -8.54
C GLU A 18 -2.83 16.38 -8.12
N ILE A 19 -2.72 15.93 -6.87
CA ILE A 19 -1.49 15.31 -6.34
C ILE A 19 -1.14 14.02 -7.10
N LEU A 20 -2.15 13.22 -7.46
CA LEU A 20 -1.97 11.93 -8.13
C LEU A 20 -1.93 12.05 -9.66
N GLY A 21 -2.17 13.24 -10.23
CA GLY A 21 -2.23 13.45 -11.68
C GLY A 21 -3.35 12.66 -12.36
N THR A 22 -4.51 12.54 -11.70
CA THR A 22 -5.66 11.77 -12.20
C THR A 22 -6.83 12.68 -12.54
N SER A 23 -7.65 12.29 -13.53
CA SER A 23 -8.80 13.09 -14.00
C SER A 23 -10.17 12.49 -13.70
N LYS A 24 -10.23 11.20 -13.32
CA LYS A 24 -11.48 10.47 -13.06
C LYS A 24 -11.54 10.08 -11.58
N LYS A 25 -12.67 10.34 -10.90
CA LYS A 25 -12.90 9.98 -9.49
C LYS A 25 -12.46 8.54 -9.14
N VAL A 26 -12.83 7.56 -9.97
CA VAL A 26 -12.44 6.14 -9.77
C VAL A 26 -10.92 5.93 -9.89
N ALA A 27 -10.26 6.61 -10.84
CA ALA A 27 -8.81 6.53 -10.99
C ALA A 27 -8.11 7.14 -9.78
N THR A 28 -8.60 8.28 -9.28
CA THR A 28 -8.10 8.94 -8.06
C THR A 28 -8.23 8.03 -6.85
N VAL A 29 -9.40 7.44 -6.61
CA VAL A 29 -9.63 6.51 -5.48
C VAL A 29 -8.71 5.30 -5.56
N ASN A 30 -8.62 4.65 -6.72
CA ASN A 30 -7.75 3.48 -6.89
C ASN A 30 -6.26 3.83 -6.71
N ALA A 31 -5.82 4.98 -7.22
CA ALA A 31 -4.46 5.45 -7.05
C ALA A 31 -4.15 5.77 -5.58
N ALA A 32 -5.08 6.42 -4.87
CA ALA A 32 -4.94 6.71 -3.44
C ALA A 32 -4.86 5.42 -2.62
N LEU A 33 -5.73 4.44 -2.88
CA LEU A 33 -5.70 3.13 -2.20
C LEU A 33 -4.38 2.39 -2.48
N ALA A 34 -3.93 2.36 -3.74
CA ALA A 34 -2.68 1.73 -4.11
C ALA A 34 -1.48 2.39 -3.42
N ASP A 35 -1.48 3.71 -3.30
CA ASP A 35 -0.41 4.45 -2.64
C ASP A 35 -0.37 4.18 -1.12
N VAL A 36 -1.53 4.17 -0.45
CA VAL A 36 -1.62 3.79 0.97
C VAL A 36 -1.13 2.37 1.19
N VAL A 37 -1.59 1.41 0.39
CA VAL A 37 -1.14 0.01 0.50
C VAL A 37 0.37 -0.11 0.29
N ARG A 38 0.91 0.59 -0.71
CA ARG A 38 2.36 0.58 -0.99
C ARG A 38 3.16 1.16 0.18
N ARG A 39 2.71 2.28 0.76
CA ARG A 39 3.33 2.89 1.96
C ARG A 39 3.37 1.90 3.12
N ARG A 40 2.22 1.29 3.45
CA ARG A 40 2.13 0.31 4.54
C ARG A 40 2.98 -0.94 4.30
N LYS A 41 3.01 -1.47 3.06
CA LYS A 41 3.87 -2.61 2.73
C LYS A 41 5.35 -2.28 2.89
N ARG A 42 5.79 -1.07 2.51
CA ARG A 42 7.18 -0.63 2.73
C ARG A 42 7.51 -0.51 4.21
N GLU A 43 6.61 0.05 5.02
CA GLU A 43 6.79 0.15 6.47
C GLU A 43 6.89 -1.23 7.13
N GLN A 44 5.99 -2.15 6.76
CA GLN A 44 6.01 -3.54 7.22
C GLN A 44 7.29 -4.25 6.83
N PHE A 45 7.72 -4.10 5.57
CA PHE A 45 8.96 -4.68 5.10
C PHE A 45 10.17 -4.12 5.85
N ALA A 46 10.26 -2.80 6.04
CA ALA A 46 11.33 -2.17 6.80
C ALA A 46 11.37 -2.65 8.26
N ALA A 47 10.21 -2.79 8.89
CA ALA A 47 10.10 -3.34 10.25
C ALA A 47 10.56 -4.81 10.32
N TRP A 48 10.17 -5.62 9.32
CA TRP A 48 10.59 -7.01 9.20
C TRP A 48 12.10 -7.15 8.98
N VAL A 49 12.69 -6.30 8.14
CA VAL A 49 14.15 -6.24 7.96
C VAL A 49 14.84 -5.88 9.28
N LYS A 50 14.31 -4.90 10.02
CA LYS A 50 14.85 -4.50 11.34
C LYS A 50 14.78 -5.63 12.37
N SER A 51 13.76 -6.50 12.30
CA SER A 51 13.64 -7.67 13.18
C SER A 51 14.50 -8.86 12.77
N GLY A 52 15.45 -8.69 11.83
CA GLY A 52 16.32 -9.77 11.36
C GLY A 52 15.71 -10.61 10.23
N GLY A 53 14.71 -10.11 9.53
CA GLY A 53 14.07 -10.82 8.42
C GLY A 53 15.03 -11.18 7.28
N LEU A 54 16.11 -10.43 7.10
CA LEU A 54 17.14 -10.71 6.09
C LEU A 54 18.20 -11.73 6.57
N ASN A 55 18.09 -12.26 7.79
CA ASN A 55 19.03 -13.27 8.25
C ASN A 55 18.79 -14.56 7.47
N ASP A 56 19.63 -14.83 6.46
CA ASP A 56 19.83 -16.14 5.87
C ASP A 56 20.56 -17.02 6.89
N GLU A 57 19.92 -17.37 8.02
CA GLU A 57 20.38 -18.55 8.74
C GLU A 57 19.83 -19.75 7.97
N PRO A 58 20.66 -20.49 7.20
CA PRO A 58 20.25 -21.80 6.75
C PRO A 58 19.89 -22.55 8.02
N SER A 59 18.63 -22.99 8.11
CA SER A 59 18.18 -23.89 9.15
C SER A 59 19.23 -24.98 9.22
N ALA A 60 20.05 -24.98 10.28
CA ALA A 60 21.09 -25.98 10.43
C ALA A 60 20.41 -27.35 10.23
N PRO A 61 20.96 -28.24 9.38
CA PRO A 61 20.30 -29.50 9.12
C PRO A 61 20.04 -30.17 10.46
N SER A 62 18.75 -30.38 10.71
CA SER A 62 18.23 -31.12 11.84
C SER A 62 18.96 -32.45 11.91
N GLU A 63 19.58 -32.69 13.08
CA GLU A 63 19.88 -33.98 13.70
C GLU A 63 20.04 -35.19 12.76
N GLN A 64 21.27 -35.68 12.61
CA GLN A 64 21.56 -37.13 12.61
C GLN A 64 22.90 -37.40 13.30
#